data_AF-A0A1F8QW29-F1
#
_entry.id   AF-A0A1F8QW29-F1
#
_cell.length_a   1.000
_cell.length_b   1.000
_cell.length_c   1.000
_cell.angle_alpha   90.00
_cell.angle_beta   90.00
_cell.angle_gamma   90.00
#
_symmetry.space_group_name_H-M   'P 1'
#
loop_
_entity.id
_entity.type
_entity.pdbx_description
1 polymer ?
#
loop_
_entity_poly.entity_id
_entity_poly.type
_entity_poly.pdbx_seq_one_letter_code
_entity_poly.pdbx_strand_id
1 'polypeptide(L)'
;MIPRLSYCPILVFAFVLAACSPVSSGLPTLSVAPSSVEITPVVSTAVSGSASVGTVEPFIVTQPPLDYTPPPTEVPPTLTPIPAIAGGLGPTELKYRILAQFPDLFFCDPDYYPVARMDELELAKQRFPELQANAEEFNAILEHNNLKGVTSFTDEQVLRIYQEHKKLAAVQFTLDQASYRFQLQSAKGEGNGELISGMIDGQGAITVQQREPIIATCPICLAQGTLIDTPTGPIPVESLYPGMQVWTLDRRGLRTATTLLKVGKTVVPTNHQVVHLMLEDGRQLRISPGHPTVQGRLIGTLRLGDLLDGSRIVAVESNTYTGYATYDLLPAGDTGFYWADGILIASTLNR
;
A
#
# COMPACT_ATOMS: atom_id res chain seq x y z
N MET A 1 63.41 0.57 -13.93
CA MET A 1 62.64 -0.16 -14.96
C MET A 1 61.27 0.50 -15.07
N ILE A 2 61.00 1.13 -16.21
CA ILE A 2 59.71 1.72 -16.65
C ILE A 2 58.92 0.59 -17.35
N PRO A 3 57.59 0.45 -17.18
CA PRO A 3 56.60 0.89 -18.20
C PRO A 3 55.23 1.29 -17.60
N ARG A 4 54.27 1.94 -18.27
CA ARG A 4 54.13 2.67 -19.54
C ARG A 4 52.77 3.39 -19.40
N LEU A 5 52.72 4.70 -19.64
CA LEU A 5 51.47 5.39 -19.96
C LEU A 5 51.10 5.08 -21.42
N SER A 6 49.84 4.70 -21.67
CA SER A 6 49.27 4.65 -23.02
C SER A 6 48.60 5.97 -23.36
N TYR A 7 48.98 6.49 -24.53
CA TYR A 7 48.50 7.68 -25.21
C TYR A 7 47.29 7.36 -26.12
N CYS A 8 46.32 8.29 -26.17
CA CYS A 8 45.56 8.83 -27.33
C CYS A 8 44.84 7.90 -28.34
N PRO A 9 43.85 8.40 -29.15
CA PRO A 9 43.55 9.81 -29.41
C PRO A 9 42.08 10.26 -29.38
N ILE A 10 42.01 11.59 -29.28
CA ILE A 10 40.92 12.53 -29.55
C ILE A 10 40.41 12.36 -30.99
N LEU A 11 39.08 12.31 -31.15
CA LEU A 11 38.42 12.40 -32.46
C LEU A 11 37.69 13.74 -32.55
N VAL A 12 38.22 14.60 -33.42
CA VAL A 12 37.69 15.90 -33.82
C VAL A 12 36.55 15.65 -34.81
N PHE A 13 35.36 16.19 -34.56
CA PHE A 13 34.34 16.34 -35.59
C PHE A 13 34.07 17.81 -35.88
N ALA A 14 34.20 18.14 -37.15
CA ALA A 14 34.19 19.46 -37.73
C ALA A 14 32.79 20.07 -37.81
N PHE A 15 32.73 21.37 -37.57
CA PHE A 15 31.66 22.28 -37.94
C PHE A 15 31.51 22.33 -39.47
N VAL A 16 30.28 22.16 -39.97
CA VAL A 16 29.88 22.65 -41.29
C VAL A 16 28.67 23.56 -41.12
N LEU A 17 28.93 24.86 -41.29
CA LEU A 17 27.94 25.90 -41.54
C LEU A 17 27.49 25.82 -43.00
N ALA A 18 26.18 25.70 -43.24
CA ALA A 18 25.57 26.03 -44.51
C ALA A 18 24.28 26.82 -44.25
N ALA A 19 24.33 28.11 -44.57
CA ALA A 19 23.18 28.99 -44.67
C ALA A 19 22.68 28.99 -46.12
N CYS A 20 21.35 28.99 -46.32
CA CYS A 20 20.63 29.76 -47.35
C CYS A 20 19.11 29.46 -47.35
N SER A 21 18.36 30.44 -46.80
CA SER A 21 17.14 31.04 -47.36
C SER A 21 15.80 30.27 -47.46
N PRO A 22 14.66 31.02 -47.46
CA PRO A 22 13.38 30.56 -46.94
C PRO A 22 12.46 30.02 -48.05
N VAL A 23 11.74 28.94 -47.76
CA VAL A 23 10.61 28.50 -48.59
C VAL A 23 9.33 29.09 -48.01
N SER A 24 8.82 30.09 -48.73
CA SER A 24 7.45 30.58 -48.65
C SER A 24 6.52 29.56 -49.30
N SER A 25 5.70 28.89 -48.50
CA SER A 25 4.54 28.14 -48.97
C SER A 25 3.27 28.86 -48.52
N GLY A 26 2.69 29.60 -49.46
CA GLY A 26 1.34 30.13 -49.33
C GLY A 26 0.33 28.99 -49.25
N LEU A 27 -0.54 29.04 -48.24
CA LEU A 27 -1.74 28.23 -48.17
C LEU A 27 -2.91 29.04 -48.78
N PRO A 28 -3.72 28.44 -49.66
CA PRO A 28 -4.85 29.12 -50.27
C PRO A 28 -5.95 29.37 -49.24
N THR A 29 -6.41 30.61 -49.16
CA THR A 29 -7.67 31.00 -48.51
C THR A 29 -8.84 30.42 -49.29
N LEU A 30 -9.51 29.41 -48.72
CA LEU A 30 -10.84 28.99 -49.17
C LEU A 30 -11.88 29.82 -48.41
N SER A 31 -12.47 30.77 -49.14
CA SER A 31 -13.69 31.48 -48.77
C SER A 31 -14.88 30.53 -48.89
N VAL A 32 -15.47 30.14 -47.77
CA VAL A 32 -16.76 29.43 -47.73
C VAL A 32 -17.83 30.42 -47.28
N ALA A 33 -18.81 30.64 -48.15
CA ALA A 33 -20.00 31.45 -47.89
C ALA A 33 -20.86 30.82 -46.77
N PRO A 34 -21.61 31.61 -45.99
CA PRO A 34 -22.53 31.08 -44.99
C PRO A 34 -23.76 30.46 -45.68
N SER A 35 -23.88 29.13 -45.61
CA SER A 35 -25.14 28.44 -45.88
C SER A 35 -26.00 28.48 -44.62
N SER A 36 -27.05 29.30 -44.66
CA SER A 36 -28.17 29.28 -43.71
C SER A 36 -28.95 27.97 -43.89
N VAL A 37 -28.91 27.11 -42.87
CA VAL A 37 -29.80 25.95 -42.74
C VAL A 37 -30.95 26.35 -41.82
N GLU A 38 -32.16 26.42 -42.37
CA GLU A 38 -33.40 26.48 -41.60
C GLU A 38 -33.56 25.15 -40.85
N ILE A 39 -33.52 25.21 -39.52
CA ILE A 39 -33.89 24.09 -38.66
C ILE A 39 -35.35 24.30 -38.26
N THR A 40 -36.23 23.47 -38.82
CA THR A 40 -37.62 23.33 -38.40
C THR A 40 -37.66 22.81 -36.95
N PRO A 41 -38.44 23.43 -36.04
CA PRO A 41 -38.57 22.91 -34.69
C PRO A 41 -39.39 21.63 -34.70
N VAL A 42 -38.78 20.52 -34.25
CA VAL A 42 -39.50 19.30 -33.89
C VAL A 42 -40.27 19.59 -32.60
N VAL A 43 -41.60 19.53 -32.70
CA VAL A 43 -42.51 19.57 -31.55
C VAL A 43 -42.33 18.27 -30.77
N SER A 44 -41.57 18.32 -29.68
CA SER A 44 -41.61 17.28 -28.66
C SER A 44 -42.77 17.56 -27.70
N THR A 45 -43.71 16.63 -27.69
CA THR A 45 -44.84 16.55 -26.75
C THR A 45 -44.34 16.63 -25.31
N ALA A 46 -44.75 17.66 -24.58
CA ALA A 46 -44.53 17.78 -23.15
C ALA A 46 -45.37 16.73 -22.42
N VAL A 47 -44.70 15.70 -21.88
CA VAL A 47 -45.29 14.85 -20.85
C VAL A 47 -45.27 15.65 -19.55
N SER A 48 -46.46 16.01 -19.07
CA SER A 48 -46.65 16.63 -17.76
C SER A 48 -46.35 15.61 -16.66
N GLY A 49 -45.09 15.55 -16.22
CA GLY A 49 -44.72 14.95 -14.94
C GLY A 49 -44.84 16.01 -13.85
N SER A 50 -45.77 15.85 -12.92
CA SER A 50 -45.84 16.67 -11.71
C SER A 50 -44.55 16.50 -10.91
N ALA A 51 -43.71 17.54 -10.88
CA ALA A 51 -42.64 17.64 -9.90
C ALA A 51 -43.27 18.02 -8.56
N SER A 52 -43.39 17.06 -7.64
CA SER A 52 -43.57 17.40 -6.23
C SER A 52 -42.29 18.08 -5.77
N VAL A 53 -42.39 19.37 -5.43
CA VAL A 53 -41.35 20.11 -4.71
C VAL A 53 -41.20 19.43 -3.35
N GLY A 54 -40.25 18.49 -3.26
CA GLY A 54 -39.75 18.02 -1.98
C GLY A 54 -39.03 19.18 -1.32
N THR A 55 -39.58 19.66 -0.20
CA THR A 55 -38.88 20.62 0.66
C THR A 55 -37.58 19.95 1.10
N VAL A 56 -36.45 20.54 0.73
CA VAL A 56 -35.14 20.10 1.24
C VAL A 56 -35.11 20.49 2.71
N GLU A 57 -35.38 19.55 3.61
CA GLU A 57 -35.06 19.74 5.01
C GLU A 57 -33.53 19.82 5.15
N PRO A 58 -32.99 20.84 5.84
CA PRO A 58 -31.58 20.88 6.13
C PRO A 58 -31.21 19.65 6.95
N PHE A 59 -30.28 18.84 6.44
CA PHE A 59 -29.64 17.79 7.23
C PHE A 59 -28.90 18.48 8.38
N ILE A 60 -29.50 18.41 9.58
CA ILE A 60 -28.79 18.69 10.82
C ILE A 60 -27.72 17.60 10.91
N VAL A 61 -26.45 18.02 10.81
CA VAL A 61 -25.31 17.19 11.19
C VAL A 61 -25.48 16.92 12.68
N THR A 62 -26.03 15.76 13.02
CA THR A 62 -26.02 15.28 14.40
C THR A 62 -24.56 15.07 14.76
N GLN A 63 -24.01 15.95 15.59
CA GLN A 63 -22.78 15.62 16.31
C GLN A 63 -22.98 14.25 16.96
N PRO A 64 -21.96 13.36 16.97
CA PRO A 64 -22.03 12.19 17.83
C PRO A 64 -22.35 12.66 19.25
N PRO A 65 -23.19 11.93 20.01
CA PRO A 65 -23.59 12.35 21.35
C PRO A 65 -22.36 12.70 22.18
N LEU A 66 -22.46 13.73 23.03
CA LEU A 66 -21.37 14.18 23.92
C LEU A 66 -20.86 13.07 24.87
N ASP A 67 -21.56 11.92 24.91
CA ASP A 67 -21.20 10.70 25.63
C ASP A 67 -20.76 9.55 24.71
N TYR A 68 -20.35 9.82 23.46
CA TYR A 68 -19.69 8.81 22.62
C TYR A 68 -18.37 8.40 23.26
N THR A 69 -18.44 7.33 24.02
CA THR A 69 -17.26 6.59 24.43
C THR A 69 -16.85 5.79 23.19
N PRO A 70 -15.63 5.96 22.66
CA PRO A 70 -15.15 5.06 21.61
C PRO A 70 -15.37 3.63 22.09
N PRO A 71 -15.79 2.69 21.21
CA PRO A 71 -15.79 1.29 21.58
C PRO A 71 -14.41 0.97 22.18
N PRO A 72 -14.33 0.18 23.25
CA PRO A 72 -13.05 -0.19 23.84
C PRO A 72 -12.14 -0.60 22.68
N THR A 73 -10.93 -0.02 22.60
CA THR A 73 -9.90 -0.51 21.70
C THR A 73 -9.94 -2.01 21.80
N GLU A 74 -10.35 -2.70 20.73
CA GLU A 74 -10.41 -4.16 20.75
C GLU A 74 -9.07 -4.61 21.29
N VAL A 75 -9.10 -5.31 22.44
CA VAL A 75 -7.91 -5.92 22.99
C VAL A 75 -7.36 -6.75 21.83
N PRO A 76 -6.15 -6.45 21.35
CA PRO A 76 -5.57 -7.18 20.24
C PRO A 76 -5.66 -8.67 20.57
N PRO A 77 -6.02 -9.53 19.59
CA PRO A 77 -6.33 -10.92 19.86
C PRO A 77 -5.22 -11.52 20.72
N THR A 78 -5.58 -12.01 21.91
CA THR A 78 -4.65 -12.67 22.81
C THR A 78 -3.85 -13.68 22.00
N LEU A 79 -2.50 -13.60 22.06
CA LEU A 79 -1.60 -14.54 21.41
C LEU A 79 -2.01 -15.96 21.84
N THR A 80 -2.80 -16.62 20.99
CA THR A 80 -3.38 -17.92 21.35
C THR A 80 -2.31 -18.96 21.05
N PRO A 81 -1.86 -19.74 22.04
CA PRO A 81 -0.81 -20.72 21.84
C PRO A 81 -1.22 -21.71 20.76
N ILE A 82 -0.30 -22.00 19.84
CA ILE A 82 -0.52 -23.02 18.82
C ILE A 82 -0.53 -24.38 19.55
N PRO A 83 -1.51 -25.27 19.29
CA PRO A 83 -1.54 -26.57 19.95
C PRO A 83 -0.31 -27.41 19.60
N ALA A 84 0.32 -28.02 20.61
CA ALA A 84 1.50 -28.87 20.43
C ALA A 84 1.14 -30.33 20.09
N ILE A 85 2.00 -31.00 19.32
CA ILE A 85 1.93 -32.44 19.08
C ILE A 85 2.70 -33.16 20.20
N ALA A 86 2.05 -34.11 20.87
CA ALA A 86 2.67 -34.85 21.98
C ALA A 86 3.92 -35.62 21.53
N GLY A 87 5.01 -35.51 22.29
CA GLY A 87 6.28 -36.19 22.00
C GLY A 87 7.08 -35.59 20.83
N GLY A 88 6.63 -34.46 20.27
CA GLY A 88 7.36 -33.66 19.30
C GLY A 88 7.95 -32.38 19.90
N LEU A 89 8.63 -31.61 19.05
CA LEU A 89 9.08 -30.26 19.35
C LEU A 89 7.89 -29.30 19.47
N GLY A 90 8.07 -28.23 20.24
CA GLY A 90 7.08 -27.16 20.34
C GLY A 90 6.85 -26.45 19.01
N PRO A 91 5.64 -25.93 18.74
CA PRO A 91 5.34 -25.15 17.54
C PRO A 91 6.37 -24.06 17.21
N THR A 92 6.86 -23.33 18.21
CA THR A 92 7.82 -22.24 17.98
C THR A 92 9.19 -22.77 17.56
N GLU A 93 9.64 -23.88 18.15
CA GLU A 93 10.88 -24.56 17.74
C GLU A 93 10.78 -25.10 16.29
N LEU A 94 9.61 -25.61 15.91
CA LEU A 94 9.33 -26.04 14.54
C LEU A 94 9.35 -24.86 13.55
N LYS A 95 8.82 -23.69 13.93
CA LYS A 95 8.94 -22.47 13.13
C LYS A 95 10.40 -22.03 12.95
N TYR A 96 11.24 -22.12 13.99
CA TYR A 96 12.67 -21.84 13.85
C TYR A 96 13.37 -22.78 12.86
N ARG A 97 12.99 -24.07 12.82
CA ARG A 97 13.51 -24.99 11.80
C ARG A 97 13.12 -24.60 10.38
N ILE A 98 11.88 -24.12 10.20
CA ILE A 98 11.43 -23.58 8.91
C ILE A 98 12.27 -22.36 8.53
N LEU A 99 12.47 -21.41 9.45
CA LEU A 99 13.27 -20.20 9.18
C LEU A 99 14.76 -20.52 8.93
N ALA A 100 15.30 -21.56 9.55
CA ALA A 100 16.65 -22.03 9.26
C ALA A 100 16.78 -22.62 7.83
N GLN A 101 15.72 -23.24 7.31
CA GLN A 101 15.69 -23.75 5.93
C GLN A 101 15.40 -22.64 4.89
N PHE A 102 14.67 -21.60 5.29
CA PHE A 102 14.27 -20.47 4.44
C PHE A 102 14.75 -19.15 5.06
N PRO A 103 16.07 -18.86 5.02
CA PRO A 103 16.66 -17.71 5.71
C PRO A 103 16.25 -16.36 5.13
N ASP A 104 15.87 -16.32 3.85
CA ASP A 104 15.46 -15.11 3.13
C ASP A 104 13.97 -14.77 3.38
N LEU A 105 13.49 -14.92 4.62
CA LEU A 105 12.11 -14.61 4.99
C LEU A 105 11.78 -13.18 4.57
N PHE A 106 10.70 -13.03 3.80
CA PHE A 106 10.12 -11.76 3.45
C PHE A 106 8.81 -11.57 4.22
N PHE A 107 8.68 -10.44 4.89
CA PHE A 107 7.42 -10.01 5.47
C PHE A 107 7.41 -8.50 5.60
N CYS A 108 6.20 -7.95 5.66
CA CYS A 108 6.02 -6.53 5.95
C CYS A 108 5.97 -6.38 7.46
N ASP A 109 7.02 -5.79 8.05
CA ASP A 109 7.12 -5.60 9.49
C ASP A 109 5.89 -4.83 9.99
N PRO A 110 5.05 -5.38 10.88
CA PRO A 110 3.81 -4.74 11.30
C PRO A 110 4.01 -3.41 12.04
N ASP A 111 5.19 -3.14 12.58
CA ASP A 111 5.48 -1.89 13.29
C ASP A 111 5.89 -0.76 12.36
N TYR A 112 6.66 -1.09 11.31
CA TYR A 112 7.20 -0.13 10.35
C TYR A 112 6.37 -0.05 9.08
N TYR A 113 5.81 -1.18 8.67
CA TYR A 113 5.00 -1.27 7.48
C TYR A 113 3.52 -1.12 7.83
N PRO A 114 2.82 -0.27 7.07
CA PRO A 114 3.37 0.61 6.03
C PRO A 114 3.80 1.97 6.56
N VAL A 115 3.60 2.26 7.85
CA VAL A 115 4.22 3.40 8.54
C VAL A 115 4.56 3.06 9.97
N ALA A 116 5.77 3.46 10.39
CA ALA A 116 6.21 3.48 11.77
C ALA A 116 5.26 4.31 12.65
N ARG A 117 4.54 3.64 13.56
CA ARG A 117 3.58 4.33 14.45
C ARG A 117 4.25 4.97 15.65
N MET A 118 5.38 4.43 16.07
CA MET A 118 6.19 4.85 17.22
C MET A 118 7.57 4.16 17.17
N ASP A 119 8.44 4.51 18.12
CA ASP A 119 9.74 3.84 18.29
C ASP A 119 9.56 2.34 18.60
N GLU A 120 10.35 1.50 17.94
CA GLU A 120 10.21 0.04 18.02
C GLU A 120 10.54 -0.50 19.41
N LEU A 121 11.48 0.11 20.14
CA LEU A 121 11.78 -0.29 21.51
C LEU A 121 10.61 0.02 22.45
N GLU A 122 9.95 1.15 22.25
CA GLU A 122 8.75 1.49 23.02
C GLU A 122 7.58 0.53 22.70
N LEU A 123 7.41 0.10 21.44
CA LEU A 123 6.47 -0.97 21.08
C LEU A 123 6.83 -2.29 21.76
N ALA A 124 8.11 -2.66 21.69
CA ALA A 124 8.62 -3.89 22.29
C ALA A 124 8.32 -3.91 23.80
N LYS A 125 8.57 -2.81 24.51
CA LYS A 125 8.26 -2.67 25.94
C LYS A 125 6.76 -2.76 26.22
N GLN A 126 5.92 -2.14 25.39
CA GLN A 126 4.46 -2.22 25.54
C GLN A 126 3.91 -3.63 25.32
N ARG A 127 4.47 -4.37 24.36
CA ARG A 127 4.03 -5.73 23.98
C ARG A 127 4.70 -6.84 24.80
N PHE A 128 5.76 -6.52 25.54
CA PHE A 128 6.53 -7.51 26.30
C PHE A 128 5.68 -8.35 27.28
N PRO A 129 4.70 -7.79 28.02
CA PRO A 129 3.84 -8.59 28.89
C PRO A 129 2.99 -9.62 28.12
N GLU A 130 2.52 -9.27 26.92
CA GLU A 130 1.74 -10.18 26.07
C GLU A 130 2.61 -11.32 25.54
N LEU A 131 3.86 -11.03 25.16
CA LEU A 131 4.86 -12.03 24.79
C LEU A 131 5.12 -13.00 25.95
N GLN A 132 5.34 -12.48 27.16
CA GLN A 132 5.57 -13.31 28.35
C GLN A 132 4.38 -14.19 28.70
N ALA A 133 3.15 -13.75 28.39
CA ALA A 133 1.94 -14.55 28.60
C ALA A 133 1.88 -15.78 27.67
N ASN A 134 2.51 -15.73 26.49
CA ASN A 134 2.69 -16.88 25.62
C ASN A 134 3.95 -17.68 26.00
N ALA A 135 3.89 -18.44 27.09
CA ALA A 135 5.04 -19.14 27.66
C ALA A 135 5.73 -20.12 26.70
N GLU A 136 5.00 -20.75 25.76
CA GLU A 136 5.61 -21.66 24.77
C GLU A 136 6.56 -20.90 23.84
N GLU A 137 6.04 -19.84 23.21
CA GLU A 137 6.80 -19.01 22.28
C GLU A 137 7.92 -18.26 22.99
N PHE A 138 7.62 -17.65 24.14
CA PHE A 138 8.60 -16.87 24.89
C PHE A 138 9.81 -17.71 25.29
N ASN A 139 9.59 -18.90 25.87
CA ASN A 139 10.69 -19.78 26.29
C ASN A 139 11.50 -20.28 25.09
N ALA A 140 10.86 -20.60 23.96
CA ALA A 140 11.57 -21.00 22.74
C ALA A 140 12.41 -19.84 22.17
N ILE A 141 11.91 -18.60 22.18
CA ILE A 141 12.70 -17.41 21.80
C ILE A 141 13.90 -17.24 22.75
N LEU A 142 13.72 -17.38 24.06
CA LEU A 142 14.83 -17.29 25.01
C LEU A 142 15.89 -18.36 24.76
N GLU A 143 15.49 -19.60 24.50
CA GLU A 143 16.41 -20.70 24.21
C GLU A 143 17.18 -20.45 22.90
N HIS A 144 16.48 -20.04 21.83
CA HIS A 144 17.10 -19.70 20.54
C HIS A 144 18.15 -18.58 20.64
N ASN A 145 17.91 -17.61 21.53
CA ASN A 145 18.77 -16.43 21.70
C ASN A 145 19.80 -16.59 22.83
N ASN A 146 19.97 -17.78 23.42
CA ASN A 146 20.86 -18.03 24.56
C ASN A 146 20.55 -17.19 25.81
N LEU A 147 19.26 -16.90 26.04
CA LEU A 147 18.75 -16.12 27.17
C LEU A 147 18.03 -16.99 28.22
N LYS A 148 18.19 -18.31 28.16
CA LYS A 148 17.55 -19.25 29.09
C LYS A 148 17.99 -18.97 30.53
N GLY A 149 17.01 -18.86 31.44
CA GLY A 149 17.25 -18.56 32.86
C GLY A 149 17.44 -17.07 33.19
N VAL A 150 17.44 -16.19 32.19
CA VAL A 150 17.42 -14.74 32.39
C VAL A 150 16.03 -14.31 32.86
N THR A 151 15.96 -13.51 33.92
CA THR A 151 14.71 -13.03 34.53
C THR A 151 14.53 -11.51 34.46
N SER A 152 15.59 -10.78 34.10
CA SER A 152 15.58 -9.34 33.84
C SER A 152 16.27 -9.07 32.50
N PHE A 153 15.61 -8.33 31.62
CA PHE A 153 16.08 -8.11 30.26
C PHE A 153 16.56 -6.68 30.05
N THR A 154 17.67 -6.50 29.33
CA THR A 154 18.08 -5.17 28.85
C THR A 154 17.18 -4.71 27.71
N ASP A 155 17.19 -3.41 27.38
CA ASP A 155 16.42 -2.86 26.26
C ASP A 155 16.76 -3.56 24.93
N GLU A 156 18.03 -3.89 24.70
CA GLU A 156 18.45 -4.65 23.51
C GLU A 156 17.90 -6.08 23.49
N GLN A 157 17.80 -6.73 24.65
CA GLN A 157 17.23 -8.07 24.77
C GLN A 157 15.72 -8.06 24.56
N VAL A 158 15.02 -7.07 25.12
CA VAL A 158 13.58 -6.84 24.89
C VAL A 158 13.32 -6.65 23.39
N LEU A 159 14.10 -5.79 22.74
CA LEU A 159 13.97 -5.55 21.30
C LEU A 159 14.25 -6.81 20.48
N ARG A 160 15.32 -7.56 20.81
CA ARG A 160 15.65 -8.82 20.13
C ARG A 160 14.51 -9.84 20.23
N ILE A 161 13.97 -10.05 21.43
CA ILE A 161 12.85 -10.98 21.67
C ILE A 161 11.64 -10.59 20.84
N TYR A 162 11.31 -9.30 20.80
CA TYR A 162 10.18 -8.79 20.03
C TYR A 162 10.39 -8.93 18.52
N GLN A 163 11.59 -8.68 18.00
CA GLN A 163 11.90 -8.89 16.59
C GLN A 163 11.78 -10.36 16.17
N GLU A 164 12.21 -11.30 17.02
CA GLU A 164 12.05 -12.72 16.76
C GLU A 164 10.58 -13.13 16.75
N HIS A 165 9.77 -12.62 17.68
CA HIS A 165 8.32 -12.81 17.66
C HIS A 165 7.70 -12.36 16.32
N LYS A 166 8.05 -11.17 15.82
CA LYS A 166 7.53 -10.68 14.53
C LYS A 166 7.89 -11.60 13.36
N LYS A 167 9.12 -12.11 13.32
CA LYS A 167 9.56 -13.09 12.31
C LYS A 167 8.78 -14.41 12.41
N LEU A 168 8.61 -14.94 13.62
CA LEU A 168 7.85 -16.17 13.88
C LEU A 168 6.37 -16.00 13.52
N ALA A 169 5.79 -14.83 13.78
CA ALA A 169 4.42 -14.50 13.42
C ALA A 169 4.19 -14.42 11.90
N ALA A 170 5.22 -14.07 11.12
CA ALA A 170 5.15 -14.05 9.66
C ALA A 170 5.06 -15.46 9.03
N VAL A 171 5.39 -16.51 9.78
CA VAL A 171 5.17 -17.90 9.35
C VAL A 171 3.74 -18.31 9.70
N GLN A 172 2.87 -18.42 8.69
CA GLN A 172 1.55 -19.02 8.87
C GLN A 172 1.74 -20.48 9.24
N PHE A 173 1.08 -20.92 10.31
CA PHE A 173 1.37 -22.21 10.92
C PHE A 173 0.12 -22.76 11.60
N THR A 174 -0.43 -23.84 11.05
CA THR A 174 -1.71 -24.40 11.50
C THR A 174 -1.56 -25.90 11.68
N LEU A 175 -2.03 -26.42 12.82
CA LEU A 175 -2.06 -27.86 13.06
C LEU A 175 -3.02 -28.54 12.08
N ASP A 176 -2.53 -29.59 11.42
CA ASP A 176 -3.26 -30.44 10.50
C ASP A 176 -3.01 -31.91 10.89
N GLN A 177 -3.93 -32.45 11.68
CA GLN A 177 -3.89 -33.79 12.26
C GLN A 177 -2.61 -34.07 13.08
N ALA A 178 -1.59 -34.66 12.45
CA ALA A 178 -0.34 -35.10 13.07
C ALA A 178 0.89 -34.32 12.56
N SER A 179 0.66 -33.20 11.87
CA SER A 179 1.69 -32.32 11.32
C SER A 179 1.18 -30.89 11.31
N TYR A 180 2.03 -29.93 10.98
CA TYR A 180 1.62 -28.54 10.79
C TYR A 180 1.75 -28.17 9.33
N ARG A 181 0.72 -27.53 8.79
CA ARG A 181 0.83 -26.82 7.52
C ARG A 181 1.51 -25.49 7.78
N PHE A 182 2.52 -25.19 6.98
CA PHE A 182 3.19 -23.90 7.02
C PHE A 182 3.10 -23.18 5.67
N GLN A 183 3.12 -21.85 5.74
CA GLN A 183 3.24 -20.98 4.58
C GLN A 183 4.06 -19.74 4.96
N LEU A 184 5.02 -19.37 4.11
CA LEU A 184 5.84 -18.17 4.27
C LEU A 184 6.22 -17.57 2.94
N GLN A 185 6.60 -16.29 2.95
CA GLN A 185 7.16 -15.62 1.78
C GLN A 185 8.67 -15.51 1.93
N SER A 186 9.39 -15.70 0.83
CA SER A 186 10.84 -15.57 0.78
C SER A 186 11.25 -14.63 -0.34
N ALA A 187 12.18 -13.71 -0.08
CA ALA A 187 12.70 -12.79 -1.08
C ALA A 187 13.77 -13.47 -1.97
N LYS A 188 13.78 -13.14 -3.27
CA LYS A 188 14.77 -13.62 -4.25
C LYS A 188 15.50 -12.49 -4.99
N GLY A 189 15.50 -11.27 -4.43
CA GLY A 189 16.10 -10.07 -5.01
C GLY A 189 15.11 -9.20 -5.79
N GLU A 190 15.45 -7.92 -6.04
CA GLU A 190 14.69 -6.91 -6.81
C GLU A 190 13.14 -6.99 -6.72
N GLY A 191 12.60 -7.18 -5.51
CA GLY A 191 11.14 -7.24 -5.29
C GLY A 191 10.47 -8.54 -5.76
N ASN A 192 11.23 -9.50 -6.27
CA ASN A 192 10.77 -10.86 -6.54
C ASN A 192 10.91 -11.73 -5.30
N GLY A 193 10.05 -12.74 -5.21
CA GLY A 193 10.11 -13.73 -4.16
C GLY A 193 9.34 -15.00 -4.50
N GLU A 194 9.20 -15.86 -3.51
CA GLU A 194 8.40 -17.06 -3.58
C GLU A 194 7.48 -17.16 -2.37
N LEU A 195 6.24 -17.56 -2.62
CA LEU A 195 5.38 -18.12 -1.60
C LEU A 195 5.68 -19.61 -1.50
N ILE A 196 6.07 -20.05 -0.31
CA ILE A 196 6.45 -21.43 -0.01
C ILE A 196 5.42 -22.02 0.93
N SER A 197 4.81 -23.12 0.54
CA SER A 197 3.83 -23.86 1.35
C SER A 197 4.26 -25.31 1.50
N GLY A 198 4.00 -25.88 2.68
CA GLY A 198 4.36 -27.27 2.95
C GLY A 198 3.87 -27.77 4.30
N MET A 199 4.41 -28.90 4.72
CA MET A 199 4.12 -29.54 6.00
C MET A 199 5.40 -29.72 6.81
N ILE A 200 5.29 -29.64 8.13
CA ILE A 200 6.36 -30.07 9.06
C ILE A 200 5.76 -31.00 10.11
N ASP A 201 6.41 -32.13 10.36
CA ASP A 201 5.97 -33.06 11.41
C ASP A 201 6.45 -32.62 12.80
N GLY A 202 5.99 -33.31 13.85
CA GLY A 202 6.40 -33.02 15.23
C GLY A 202 7.90 -33.25 15.51
N GLN A 203 8.62 -33.95 14.63
CA GLN A 203 10.07 -34.17 14.75
C GLN A 203 10.89 -33.15 13.96
N GLY A 204 10.21 -32.28 13.21
CA GLY A 204 10.79 -31.20 12.41
C GLY A 204 11.22 -31.62 11.00
N ALA A 205 10.70 -32.72 10.45
CA ALA A 205 10.90 -33.07 9.06
C ALA A 205 10.01 -32.20 8.15
N ILE A 206 10.63 -31.41 7.27
CA ILE A 206 9.95 -30.45 6.38
C ILE A 206 9.70 -31.08 5.01
N THR A 207 8.45 -31.05 4.57
CA THR A 207 8.04 -31.41 3.20
C THR A 207 7.47 -30.19 2.50
N VAL A 208 8.23 -29.63 1.55
CA VAL A 208 7.73 -28.55 0.68
C VAL A 208 6.76 -29.14 -0.32
N GLN A 209 5.55 -28.58 -0.38
CA GLN A 209 4.51 -29.02 -1.31
C GLN A 209 4.42 -28.09 -2.52
N GLN A 210 4.58 -26.79 -2.31
CA GLN A 210 4.39 -25.80 -3.36
C GLN A 210 5.37 -24.63 -3.23
N ARG A 211 5.78 -24.11 -4.40
CA ARG A 211 6.50 -22.84 -4.55
C ARG A 211 5.85 -22.05 -5.67
N GLU A 212 5.41 -20.84 -5.37
CA GLU A 212 4.80 -19.95 -6.35
C GLU A 212 5.60 -18.65 -6.43
N PRO A 213 5.97 -18.17 -7.63
CA PRO A 213 6.61 -16.86 -7.75
C PRO A 213 5.65 -15.76 -7.29
N ILE A 214 6.14 -14.84 -6.48
CA ILE A 214 5.41 -13.67 -6.00
C ILE A 214 6.24 -12.40 -6.18
N ILE A 215 5.58 -11.26 -6.08
CA ILE A 215 6.25 -9.98 -5.87
C ILE A 215 6.41 -9.80 -4.35
N ALA A 216 7.60 -10.06 -3.84
CA ALA A 216 7.98 -9.84 -2.44
C ALA A 216 8.31 -8.35 -2.22
N THR A 217 7.26 -7.53 -2.29
CA THR A 217 7.31 -6.12 -1.92
C THR A 217 6.21 -5.82 -0.92
N CYS A 218 6.33 -4.72 -0.20
CA CYS A 218 5.29 -4.22 0.66
C CYS A 218 4.63 -3.02 -0.06
N PRO A 219 3.60 -3.27 -0.90
CA PRO A 219 3.11 -2.31 -1.87
C PRO A 219 2.31 -1.18 -1.22
N ILE A 220 2.77 0.04 -1.48
CA ILE A 220 2.11 1.26 -1.02
C ILE A 220 1.02 1.64 -2.03
N CYS A 221 -0.24 1.32 -1.74
CA CYS A 221 -1.28 1.32 -2.77
C CYS A 221 -2.68 1.62 -2.21
N LEU A 222 -3.62 1.89 -3.09
CA LEU A 222 -5.03 2.11 -2.87
C LEU A 222 -5.80 0.80 -2.76
N ALA A 223 -6.89 0.83 -2.00
CA ALA A 223 -7.89 -0.22 -2.02
C ALA A 223 -8.58 -0.32 -3.39
N GLN A 224 -9.00 -1.52 -3.74
CA GLN A 224 -9.89 -1.80 -4.86
C GLN A 224 -11.21 -1.04 -4.67
N GLY A 225 -11.78 -0.55 -5.77
CA GLY A 225 -13.03 0.20 -5.78
C GLY A 225 -12.85 1.70 -5.52
N THR A 226 -11.68 2.15 -5.08
CA THR A 226 -11.35 3.58 -4.95
C THR A 226 -11.54 4.28 -6.30
N LEU A 227 -12.32 5.36 -6.29
CA LEU A 227 -12.69 6.10 -7.48
C LEU A 227 -11.62 7.14 -7.80
N ILE A 228 -11.04 7.06 -8.99
CA ILE A 228 -10.06 8.01 -9.48
C ILE A 228 -10.75 9.05 -10.35
N ASP A 229 -10.52 10.33 -10.04
CA ASP A 229 -11.12 11.42 -10.80
C ASP A 229 -10.54 11.48 -12.22
N THR A 230 -11.42 11.34 -13.22
CA THR A 230 -11.08 11.55 -14.64
C THR A 230 -11.93 12.64 -15.28
N PRO A 231 -11.52 13.20 -16.43
CA PRO A 231 -12.34 14.19 -17.15
C PRO A 231 -13.72 13.68 -17.57
N THR A 232 -13.89 12.37 -17.71
CA THR A 232 -15.15 11.73 -18.09
C THR A 232 -15.96 11.21 -16.89
N GLY A 233 -15.54 11.55 -15.67
CA GLY A 233 -16.14 11.10 -14.42
C GLY A 233 -15.24 10.16 -13.62
N PRO A 234 -15.58 9.84 -12.36
CA PRO A 234 -14.75 8.95 -11.55
C PRO A 234 -14.75 7.51 -12.10
N ILE A 235 -13.58 6.86 -12.08
CA ILE A 235 -13.39 5.48 -12.57
C ILE A 235 -12.74 4.65 -11.45
N PRO A 236 -13.22 3.43 -11.15
CA PRO A 236 -12.57 2.56 -10.17
C PRO A 236 -11.12 2.28 -10.56
N VAL A 237 -10.21 2.35 -9.59
CA VAL A 237 -8.76 2.24 -9.81
C VAL A 237 -8.38 0.94 -10.54
N GLU A 238 -9.08 -0.16 -10.28
CA GLU A 238 -8.84 -1.46 -10.93
C GLU A 238 -9.19 -1.51 -12.42
N SER A 239 -9.95 -0.52 -12.91
CA SER A 239 -10.36 -0.42 -14.31
C SER A 239 -9.47 0.52 -15.12
N LEU A 240 -8.47 1.14 -14.47
CA LEU A 240 -7.55 2.05 -15.14
C LEU A 240 -6.48 1.30 -15.93
N TYR A 241 -6.04 1.90 -17.03
CA TYR A 241 -4.91 1.44 -17.83
C TYR A 241 -4.08 2.61 -18.36
N PRO A 242 -2.78 2.39 -18.67
CA PRO A 242 -1.94 3.42 -19.28
C PRO A 242 -2.56 4.02 -20.55
N GLY A 243 -2.44 5.34 -20.70
CA GLY A 243 -3.04 6.11 -21.78
C GLY A 243 -4.40 6.74 -21.46
N MET A 244 -5.13 6.26 -20.45
CA MET A 244 -6.35 6.93 -19.98
C MET A 244 -6.06 8.32 -19.42
N GLN A 245 -7.03 9.22 -19.53
CA GLN A 245 -6.92 10.55 -18.91
C GLN A 245 -7.33 10.52 -17.44
N VAL A 246 -6.59 11.24 -16.61
CA VAL A 246 -6.90 11.48 -15.19
C VAL A 246 -6.69 12.94 -14.86
N TRP A 247 -7.33 13.42 -13.80
CA TRP A 247 -7.03 14.72 -13.23
C TRP A 247 -5.77 14.65 -12.35
N THR A 248 -4.88 15.63 -12.53
CA THR A 248 -3.66 15.85 -11.73
C THR A 248 -3.49 17.34 -11.42
N LEU A 249 -2.47 17.70 -10.63
CA LEU A 249 -2.02 19.09 -10.48
C LEU A 249 -0.77 19.35 -11.30
N ASP A 250 -0.73 20.51 -11.96
CA ASP A 250 0.53 21.06 -12.49
C ASP A 250 1.38 21.68 -11.36
N ARG A 251 2.61 22.14 -11.68
CA ARG A 251 3.50 22.77 -10.70
C ARG A 251 2.98 24.07 -10.10
N ARG A 252 1.93 24.67 -10.68
CA ARG A 252 1.28 25.89 -10.19
C ARG A 252 0.08 25.57 -9.30
N GLY A 253 -0.22 24.29 -9.06
CA GLY A 253 -1.39 23.86 -8.30
C GLY A 253 -2.69 23.96 -9.08
N LEU A 254 -2.64 24.02 -10.42
CA LEU A 254 -3.84 24.02 -11.24
C LEU A 254 -4.22 22.59 -11.63
N ARG A 255 -5.51 22.28 -11.50
CA ARG A 255 -6.08 21.00 -11.95
C ARG A 255 -6.01 20.89 -13.46
N THR A 256 -5.33 19.85 -13.95
CA THR A 256 -5.12 19.59 -15.39
C THR A 256 -5.36 18.13 -15.71
N ALA A 257 -5.88 17.85 -16.91
CA ALA A 257 -6.01 16.49 -17.41
C ALA A 257 -4.69 16.02 -18.02
N THR A 258 -4.27 14.80 -17.71
CA THR A 258 -3.09 14.17 -18.32
C THR A 258 -3.34 12.69 -18.55
N THR A 259 -2.55 12.07 -19.43
CA THR A 259 -2.56 10.61 -19.58
C THR A 259 -1.90 9.91 -18.38
N LEU A 260 -2.32 8.68 -18.11
CA LEU A 260 -1.61 7.75 -17.23
C LEU A 260 -0.43 7.12 -17.94
N LEU A 261 0.75 7.19 -17.31
CA LEU A 261 1.95 6.51 -17.77
C LEU A 261 1.99 5.06 -17.30
N LYS A 262 1.64 4.83 -16.03
CA LYS A 262 1.69 3.52 -15.38
C LYS A 262 0.48 3.33 -14.48
N VAL A 263 0.03 2.10 -14.37
CA VAL A 263 -0.90 1.63 -13.34
C VAL A 263 -0.23 0.42 -12.69
N GLY A 264 0.03 0.53 -11.39
CA GLY A 264 0.55 -0.55 -10.56
C GLY A 264 -0.62 -1.36 -10.03
N LYS A 265 -0.45 -2.68 -10.00
CA LYS A 265 -1.37 -3.63 -9.40
C LYS A 265 -0.55 -4.65 -8.63
N THR A 266 -0.84 -4.81 -7.35
CA THR A 266 -0.17 -5.81 -6.52
C THR A 266 -1.21 -6.69 -5.84
N VAL A 267 -1.13 -7.99 -6.07
CA VAL A 267 -1.94 -8.98 -5.34
C VAL A 267 -1.50 -8.97 -3.88
N VAL A 268 -2.46 -8.97 -2.97
CA VAL A 268 -2.20 -8.87 -1.53
C VAL A 268 -2.60 -10.17 -0.80
N PRO A 269 -1.87 -10.56 0.25
CA PRO A 269 -2.24 -11.71 1.07
C PRO A 269 -3.53 -11.44 1.86
N THR A 270 -4.19 -12.50 2.34
CA THR A 270 -5.49 -12.45 3.03
C THR A 270 -5.48 -11.69 4.37
N ASN A 271 -4.31 -11.37 4.91
CA ASN A 271 -4.11 -10.61 6.15
C ASN A 271 -3.61 -9.18 5.90
N HIS A 272 -3.67 -8.67 4.67
CA HIS A 272 -3.28 -7.30 4.36
C HIS A 272 -4.14 -6.28 5.13
N GLN A 273 -3.54 -5.17 5.55
CA GLN A 273 -4.26 -4.10 6.25
C GLN A 273 -4.14 -2.78 5.50
N VAL A 274 -5.19 -1.97 5.55
CA VAL A 274 -5.24 -0.60 4.99
C VAL A 274 -5.74 0.38 6.06
N VAL A 275 -5.36 1.66 5.94
CA VAL A 275 -6.01 2.72 6.73
C VAL A 275 -7.33 3.05 6.06
N HIS A 276 -8.38 3.17 6.85
CA HIS A 276 -9.60 3.89 6.49
C HIS A 276 -9.55 5.28 7.15
N LEU A 277 -9.40 6.31 6.32
CA LEU A 277 -9.49 7.70 6.71
C LEU A 277 -10.88 8.25 6.43
N MET A 278 -11.36 9.11 7.33
CA MET A 278 -12.57 9.91 7.11
C MET A 278 -12.26 11.38 7.37
N LEU A 279 -12.67 12.25 6.45
CA LEU A 279 -12.55 13.69 6.54
C LEU A 279 -13.87 14.32 7.00
N GLU A 280 -13.78 15.50 7.62
CA GLU A 280 -14.92 16.25 8.16
C GLU A 280 -15.96 16.63 7.08
N ASP A 281 -15.52 16.77 5.83
CA ASP A 281 -16.39 17.03 4.68
C ASP A 281 -17.05 15.77 4.09
N GLY A 282 -16.88 14.62 4.75
CA GLY A 282 -17.49 13.35 4.38
C GLY A 282 -16.69 12.52 3.37
N ARG A 283 -15.60 13.05 2.80
CA ARG A 283 -14.71 12.25 1.95
C ARG A 283 -13.99 11.18 2.77
N GLN A 284 -13.72 10.04 2.14
CA GLN A 284 -13.10 8.90 2.80
C GLN A 284 -12.09 8.25 1.86
N LEU A 285 -11.05 7.63 2.41
CA LEU A 285 -10.03 6.97 1.62
C LEU A 285 -9.57 5.68 2.32
N ARG A 286 -9.47 4.60 1.55
CA ARG A 286 -8.88 3.33 1.99
C ARG A 286 -7.57 3.08 1.26
N ILE A 287 -6.47 3.10 2.00
CA ILE A 287 -5.14 3.17 1.40
C ILE A 287 -4.08 2.58 2.33
N SER A 288 -3.04 1.97 1.77
CA SER A 288 -1.88 1.50 2.52
C SER A 288 -1.32 2.68 3.35
N PRO A 289 -1.15 2.54 4.67
CA PRO A 289 -0.65 3.65 5.49
C PRO A 289 0.66 4.29 4.97
N GLY A 290 1.51 3.58 4.23
CA GLY A 290 2.78 4.09 3.69
C GLY A 290 2.63 5.06 2.52
N HIS A 291 1.42 5.30 2.05
CA HIS A 291 1.17 6.15 0.89
C HIS A 291 1.46 7.61 1.23
N PRO A 292 2.17 8.36 0.37
CA PRO A 292 2.45 9.76 0.65
C PRO A 292 1.24 10.64 0.32
N THR A 293 0.97 11.58 1.22
CA THR A 293 0.24 12.80 0.90
C THR A 293 1.03 13.64 -0.11
N VAL A 294 0.39 14.65 -0.71
CA VAL A 294 1.09 15.58 -1.62
C VAL A 294 2.21 16.38 -0.96
N GLN A 295 2.21 16.48 0.37
CA GLN A 295 3.30 17.08 1.15
C GLN A 295 4.39 16.07 1.56
N GLY A 296 4.29 14.81 1.10
CA GLY A 296 5.26 13.74 1.39
C GLY A 296 5.09 13.08 2.77
N ARG A 297 4.13 13.53 3.58
CA ARG A 297 3.80 12.86 4.86
C ARG A 297 3.06 11.55 4.59
N LEU A 298 3.40 10.47 5.27
CA LEU A 298 2.78 9.15 5.03
C LEU A 298 1.40 9.05 5.69
N ILE A 299 0.43 8.41 5.03
CA ILE A 299 -0.95 8.25 5.51
C ILE A 299 -1.02 7.67 6.95
N GLY A 300 -0.16 6.72 7.32
CA GLY A 300 -0.15 6.12 8.66
C GLY A 300 0.43 7.01 9.75
N THR A 301 1.08 8.13 9.39
CA THR A 301 1.51 9.15 10.36
C THR A 301 0.43 10.18 10.65
N LEU A 302 -0.67 10.20 9.88
CA LEU A 302 -1.75 11.13 10.11
C LEU A 302 -2.47 10.78 11.44
N ARG A 303 -3.01 11.80 12.10
CA ARG A 303 -3.72 11.73 13.38
C ARG A 303 -5.03 12.50 13.28
N LEU A 304 -5.93 12.26 14.22
CA LEU A 304 -7.18 13.01 14.35
C LEU A 304 -6.90 14.52 14.43
N GLY A 305 -7.69 15.31 13.70
CA GLY A 305 -7.58 16.77 13.64
C GLY A 305 -6.56 17.31 12.64
N ASP A 306 -5.66 16.48 12.12
CA ASP A 306 -4.73 16.86 11.05
C ASP A 306 -5.48 17.24 9.77
N LEU A 307 -4.86 18.06 8.92
CA LEU A 307 -5.41 18.42 7.61
C LEU A 307 -4.91 17.46 6.52
N LEU A 308 -5.83 17.02 5.68
CA LEU A 308 -5.57 16.32 4.42
C LEU A 308 -6.45 16.94 3.33
N ASP A 309 -5.81 17.40 2.24
CA ASP A 309 -6.47 18.03 1.11
C ASP A 309 -7.52 19.11 1.52
N GLY A 310 -7.09 19.98 2.44
CA GLY A 310 -7.89 21.11 2.93
C GLY A 310 -8.95 20.77 3.99
N SER A 311 -9.15 19.51 4.34
CA SER A 311 -10.18 19.08 5.30
C SER A 311 -9.59 18.35 6.50
N ARG A 312 -10.28 18.41 7.65
CA ARG A 312 -9.80 17.81 8.90
C ARG A 312 -10.09 16.31 8.93
N ILE A 313 -9.14 15.54 9.43
CA ILE A 313 -9.32 14.11 9.67
C ILE A 313 -10.14 13.91 10.93
N VAL A 314 -11.25 13.18 10.82
CA VAL A 314 -12.16 12.85 11.91
C VAL A 314 -12.13 11.37 12.31
N ALA A 315 -11.54 10.50 11.48
CA ALA A 315 -11.28 9.09 11.82
C ALA A 315 -10.02 8.57 11.12
N VAL A 316 -9.27 7.70 11.82
CA VAL A 316 -8.11 6.95 11.32
C VAL A 316 -8.18 5.54 11.87
N GLU A 317 -8.56 4.56 11.05
CA GLU A 317 -8.75 3.17 11.46
C GLU A 317 -7.88 2.22 10.63
N SER A 318 -7.37 1.15 11.25
CA SER A 318 -6.58 0.12 10.56
C SER A 318 -7.45 -1.11 10.39
N ASN A 319 -7.82 -1.44 9.15
CA ASN A 319 -8.80 -2.48 8.86
C ASN A 319 -8.17 -3.59 8.02
N THR A 320 -8.59 -4.84 8.28
CA THR A 320 -8.26 -5.98 7.41
C THR A 320 -8.85 -5.73 6.03
N TYR A 321 -8.00 -5.83 5.02
CA TYR A 321 -8.35 -5.59 3.63
C TYR A 321 -8.78 -6.90 2.96
N THR A 322 -10.00 -6.90 2.43
CA THR A 322 -10.60 -8.08 1.80
C THR A 322 -10.50 -8.09 0.27
N GLY A 323 -9.95 -7.03 -0.34
CA GLY A 323 -9.75 -6.97 -1.78
C GLY A 323 -8.59 -7.87 -2.22
N TYR A 324 -8.63 -8.35 -3.46
CA TYR A 324 -7.65 -9.32 -3.96
C TYR A 324 -6.32 -8.66 -4.39
N ALA A 325 -6.35 -7.36 -4.66
CA ALA A 325 -5.18 -6.58 -5.06
C ALA A 325 -5.33 -5.12 -4.60
N THR A 326 -4.22 -4.41 -4.53
CA THR A 326 -4.15 -2.96 -4.34
C THR A 326 -3.51 -2.31 -5.57
N TYR A 327 -3.74 -1.00 -5.72
CA TYR A 327 -3.42 -0.29 -6.96
C TYR A 327 -2.70 1.03 -6.71
N ASP A 328 -1.85 1.45 -7.64
CA ASP A 328 -1.32 2.82 -7.68
C ASP A 328 -1.24 3.27 -9.14
N LEU A 329 -1.04 4.55 -9.38
CA LEU A 329 -1.06 5.11 -10.72
C LEU A 329 -0.11 6.28 -10.85
N LEU A 330 0.48 6.43 -12.03
CA LEU A 330 1.41 7.51 -12.36
C LEU A 330 0.85 8.38 -13.49
N PRO A 331 0.31 9.56 -13.18
CA PRO A 331 -0.02 10.56 -14.19
C PRO A 331 1.25 11.09 -14.90
N ALA A 332 1.15 11.43 -16.18
CA ALA A 332 2.28 11.97 -16.95
C ALA A 332 2.71 13.40 -16.53
N GLY A 333 1.91 14.06 -15.70
CA GLY A 333 2.19 15.39 -15.15
C GLY A 333 3.43 15.42 -14.27
N ASP A 334 3.89 16.63 -13.93
CA ASP A 334 5.15 16.87 -13.20
C ASP A 334 5.11 16.51 -11.72
N THR A 335 3.92 16.35 -11.15
CA THR A 335 3.74 16.16 -9.71
C THR A 335 3.57 14.70 -9.32
N GLY A 336 3.07 13.86 -10.24
CA GLY A 336 2.63 12.50 -9.91
C GLY A 336 1.40 12.47 -8.99
N PHE A 337 0.68 13.58 -8.82
CA PHE A 337 -0.48 13.65 -7.93
C PHE A 337 -1.76 13.25 -8.65
N TYR A 338 -2.71 12.69 -7.93
CA TYR A 338 -4.03 12.35 -8.45
C TYR A 338 -5.07 12.39 -7.34
N TRP A 339 -6.35 12.49 -7.70
CA TRP A 339 -7.45 12.39 -6.73
C TRP A 339 -7.97 10.96 -6.66
N ALA A 340 -8.07 10.46 -5.45
CA ALA A 340 -8.66 9.18 -5.10
C ALA A 340 -9.80 9.43 -4.09
N ASP A 341 -11.01 8.98 -4.44
CA ASP A 341 -12.25 9.27 -3.69
C ASP A 341 -12.40 10.77 -3.36
N GLY A 342 -12.00 11.62 -4.31
CA GLY A 342 -12.02 13.07 -4.19
C GLY A 342 -10.94 13.67 -3.28
N ILE A 343 -9.95 12.89 -2.82
CA ILE A 343 -8.83 13.34 -1.97
C ILE A 343 -7.53 13.31 -2.77
N LEU A 344 -6.83 14.46 -2.82
CA LEU A 344 -5.57 14.56 -3.53
C LEU A 344 -4.41 13.89 -2.77
N ILE A 345 -3.72 12.96 -3.44
CA ILE A 345 -2.58 12.20 -2.91
C ILE A 345 -1.46 12.09 -3.96
N ALA A 346 -0.28 11.61 -3.53
CA ALA A 346 0.89 11.48 -4.38
C ALA A 346 1.16 10.02 -4.77
N SER A 347 1.47 9.79 -6.04
CA SER A 347 1.91 8.47 -6.53
C SER A 347 3.20 8.00 -5.85
N THR A 348 3.32 6.69 -5.68
CA THR A 348 4.57 6.03 -5.30
C THR A 348 5.33 5.44 -6.49
N LEU A 349 4.73 5.47 -7.68
CA LEU A 349 5.34 5.01 -8.90
C LEU A 349 6.27 6.09 -9.46
N ASN A 350 7.44 5.65 -9.95
CA ASN A 350 8.41 6.54 -10.58
C ASN A 350 8.39 6.40 -12.10
N ARG A 351 8.79 7.46 -12.82
CA ARG A 351 8.87 7.48 -14.29
C ARG A 351 9.87 6.46 -14.82
#